data_AF-A0AAD6ZI61-F1
#
_entry.id   AF-A0AAD6ZI61-F1
#
_cell.length_a   1.000
_cell.length_b   1.000
_cell.length_c   1.000
_cell.angle_alpha   90.00
_cell.angle_beta   90.00
_cell.angle_gamma   90.00
#
_symmetry.space_group_name_H-M   'P 1'
#
loop_
_entity.id
_entity.type
_entity.pdbx_description
1 polymer ?
#
loop_
_entity_poly.entity_id
_entity_poly.type
_entity_poly.pdbx_seq_one_letter_code
_entity_poly.pdbx_strand_id
1 'polypeptide(L)'
;MASVVRYASPFAETEKPPPPVVLLLLQTDLNVHTSTGLVIHEDLDHPVPSAKKTVVFAPVHRHTYPPPPIFEDVIPTPTMLTRKIIEHHEAWECGERETAIIKTTVHTLVEKLLDMTKSLSDQDPELMQEVFRQAAQMHPDLCKYENNWATRCIVQARLKATSSNASNKVAKEVVADVIQIGRRTRAKVNKQ
;
A
#
# COMPACT_ATOMS: atom_id res chain seq x y z
N MET A 1 64.75 -5.78 16.72
CA MET A 1 64.29 -4.67 15.85
C MET A 1 63.06 -5.15 15.11
N ALA A 2 61.87 -4.64 15.45
CA ALA A 2 60.60 -5.11 14.88
C ALA A 2 60.28 -4.34 13.60
N SER A 3 60.08 -5.07 12.50
CA SER A 3 59.72 -4.52 11.18
C SER A 3 58.21 -4.31 11.11
N VAL A 4 57.77 -3.07 10.91
CA VAL A 4 56.36 -2.70 10.76
C VAL A 4 55.99 -2.83 9.27
N VAL A 5 55.21 -3.86 8.94
CA VAL A 5 54.64 -4.04 7.60
C VAL A 5 53.46 -3.08 7.43
N ARG A 6 53.61 -2.10 6.54
CA ARG A 6 52.52 -1.18 6.17
C ARG A 6 51.69 -1.83 5.06
N TYR A 7 50.48 -2.28 5.39
CA TYR A 7 49.49 -2.66 4.39
C TYR A 7 48.92 -1.39 3.74
N ALA A 8 49.29 -1.15 2.48
CA ALA A 8 48.64 -0.15 1.66
C ALA A 8 47.31 -0.73 1.16
N SER A 9 46.20 -0.03 1.45
CA SER A 9 44.87 -0.44 0.99
C SER A 9 44.79 -0.29 -0.54
N PRO A 10 44.40 -1.33 -1.28
CA PRO A 10 44.21 -1.23 -2.74
C PRO A 10 43.05 -0.30 -3.13
N PHE A 11 42.26 0.18 -2.15
CA PHE A 11 41.19 1.15 -2.36
C PHE A 11 41.65 2.61 -2.17
N ALA A 12 42.92 2.84 -1.81
CA ALA A 12 43.48 4.19 -1.64
C ALA A 12 43.92 4.82 -2.98
N GLU A 13 43.97 4.05 -4.06
CA GLU A 13 44.11 4.58 -5.41
C GLU A 13 42.78 5.22 -5.80
N THR A 14 42.71 6.53 -5.60
CA THR A 14 41.61 7.38 -6.02
C THR A 14 41.70 7.55 -7.54
N GLU A 15 41.27 6.52 -8.28
CA GLU A 15 40.98 6.69 -9.69
C GLU A 15 39.98 7.85 -9.85
N LYS A 16 40.26 8.71 -10.83
CA LYS A 16 39.44 9.88 -11.12
C LYS A 16 38.02 9.39 -11.41
N PRO A 17 36.98 9.91 -10.74
CA PRO A 17 35.63 9.40 -10.90
C PRO A 17 35.25 9.43 -12.38
N PRO A 18 34.60 8.37 -12.91
CA PRO A 18 34.19 8.35 -14.30
C PRO A 18 33.29 9.55 -14.59
N PRO A 19 33.39 10.15 -15.79
CA PRO A 19 32.55 11.27 -16.17
C PRO A 19 31.07 10.88 -16.06
N PRO A 20 30.20 11.79 -15.61
CA PRO A 20 28.79 11.49 -15.42
C PRO A 20 28.17 11.08 -16.76
N VAL A 21 27.76 9.82 -16.87
CA VAL A 21 26.97 9.34 -18.00
C VAL A 21 25.55 9.87 -17.79
N VAL A 22 25.12 10.77 -18.68
CA VAL A 22 23.73 11.22 -18.71
C VAL A 22 22.88 10.05 -19.19
N LEU A 23 22.35 9.28 -18.23
CA LEU A 23 21.31 8.30 -18.51
C LEU A 23 20.03 9.08 -18.81
N LEU A 24 19.74 9.27 -20.09
CA LEU A 24 18.41 9.63 -20.56
C LEU A 24 17.50 8.45 -20.21
N LEU A 25 16.97 8.46 -18.99
CA LEU A 25 15.78 7.74 -18.61
C LEU A 25 14.65 8.30 -19.46
N LEU A 26 14.51 7.80 -20.68
CA LEU A 26 13.22 7.79 -21.36
C LEU A 26 12.26 7.16 -20.35
N GLN A 27 11.43 7.99 -19.74
CA GLN A 27 10.28 7.57 -18.95
C GLN A 27 9.41 6.71 -19.87
N THR A 28 9.73 5.42 -19.92
CA THR A 28 8.74 4.41 -20.20
C THR A 28 7.91 4.37 -18.94
N ASP A 29 6.78 5.07 -18.98
CA ASP A 29 5.63 4.73 -18.14
C ASP A 29 5.29 3.26 -18.42
N LEU A 30 5.97 2.37 -17.70
CA LEU A 30 5.69 0.95 -17.59
C LEU A 30 4.43 0.82 -16.74
N ASN A 31 3.32 1.29 -17.30
CA ASN A 31 2.00 0.97 -16.82
C ASN A 31 1.72 -0.46 -17.26
N VAL A 32 2.27 -1.43 -16.51
CA VAL A 32 1.98 -2.85 -16.69
C VAL A 32 0.56 -3.08 -16.19
N HIS A 33 -0.41 -2.73 -17.02
CA HIS A 33 -1.67 -3.44 -16.98
C HIS A 33 -1.35 -4.87 -17.40
N THR A 34 -1.51 -5.81 -16.47
CA THR A 34 -1.61 -7.24 -16.75
C THR A 34 -2.83 -7.46 -17.66
N SER A 35 -2.70 -7.15 -18.94
CA SER A 35 -3.54 -7.73 -19.97
C SER A 35 -2.95 -9.11 -20.28
N THR A 36 -3.59 -10.13 -19.75
CA THR A 36 -3.52 -11.50 -20.27
C THR A 36 -3.70 -11.47 -21.79
N GLY A 37 -2.63 -11.69 -22.52
CA GLY A 37 -2.68 -11.84 -23.98
C GLY A 37 -1.40 -11.34 -24.62
N LEU A 38 -0.42 -12.23 -24.74
CA LEU A 38 0.58 -12.12 -25.81
C LEU A 38 -0.21 -12.21 -27.12
N VAL A 39 -0.57 -11.06 -27.69
CA VAL A 39 -1.15 -11.00 -29.02
C VAL A 39 -0.02 -11.23 -30.01
N ILE A 40 -0.07 -12.38 -30.68
CA ILE A 40 0.86 -12.79 -31.72
C ILE A 40 0.69 -11.83 -32.89
N HIS A 41 1.81 -11.29 -33.35
CA HIS A 41 1.93 -10.11 -34.22
C HIS A 41 1.71 -10.40 -35.71
N GLU A 42 0.73 -11.23 -36.08
CA GLU A 42 0.60 -11.71 -37.48
C GLU A 42 -0.66 -11.23 -38.23
N ASP A 43 -1.63 -10.56 -37.59
CA ASP A 43 -2.89 -10.14 -38.26
C ASP A 43 -3.21 -8.63 -38.08
N LEU A 44 -2.39 -7.73 -38.64
CA LEU A 44 -2.68 -6.28 -38.66
C LEU A 44 -2.69 -5.68 -40.08
N ASP A 45 -3.48 -6.26 -40.99
CA ASP A 45 -3.89 -5.61 -42.24
C ASP A 45 -5.13 -4.70 -42.07
N HIS A 46 -5.52 -4.41 -40.83
CA HIS A 46 -6.65 -3.53 -40.53
C HIS A 46 -6.15 -2.19 -39.96
N PRO A 47 -6.54 -1.06 -40.56
CA PRO A 47 -6.17 0.25 -40.03
C PRO A 47 -6.72 0.39 -38.61
N VAL A 48 -5.82 0.43 -37.63
CA VAL A 48 -6.18 0.63 -36.23
C VAL A 48 -6.92 1.97 -36.14
N PRO A 49 -8.21 1.99 -35.72
CA PRO A 49 -8.92 3.25 -35.54
C PRO A 49 -8.18 4.06 -34.49
N SER A 50 -7.66 5.22 -34.88
CA SER A 50 -6.93 6.09 -33.99
C SER A 50 -7.82 6.42 -32.80
N ALA A 51 -7.40 6.00 -31.60
CA ALA A 51 -8.11 6.31 -30.38
C ALA A 51 -8.18 7.84 -30.27
N LYS A 52 -9.37 8.40 -30.48
CA LYS A 52 -9.63 9.83 -30.33
C LYS A 52 -9.25 10.18 -28.89
N LYS A 53 -8.17 10.93 -28.72
CA LYS A 53 -7.81 11.53 -27.43
C LYS A 53 -8.95 12.49 -27.06
N THR A 54 -9.92 11.99 -26.30
CA THR A 54 -10.86 12.84 -25.61
C THR A 54 -10.07 13.60 -24.55
N VAL A 55 -9.67 14.83 -24.89
CA VAL A 55 -9.14 15.78 -23.91
C VAL A 55 -10.31 16.11 -22.99
N VAL A 56 -10.41 15.38 -21.88
CA VAL A 56 -11.34 15.70 -20.81
C VAL A 56 -10.81 16.97 -20.16
N PHE A 57 -11.32 18.11 -20.61
CA PHE A 57 -11.10 19.37 -19.93
C PHE A 57 -11.69 19.23 -18.53
N ALA A 58 -10.82 19.14 -17.51
CA ALA A 58 -11.26 19.19 -16.13
C ALA A 58 -12.09 20.47 -15.95
N PRO A 59 -13.25 20.41 -15.27
CA PRO A 59 -14.10 21.57 -15.07
C PRO A 59 -13.28 22.68 -14.42
N VAL A 60 -13.17 23.82 -15.13
CA VAL A 60 -12.51 25.02 -14.65
C VAL A 60 -13.15 25.36 -13.29
N HIS A 61 -12.41 25.13 -12.20
CA HIS A 61 -12.83 25.49 -10.86
C HIS A 61 -13.05 27.00 -10.85
N ARG A 62 -14.30 27.44 -10.97
CA ARG A 62 -14.67 28.84 -10.79
C ARG A 62 -14.43 29.15 -9.32
N HIS A 63 -13.36 29.91 -9.05
CA HIS A 63 -13.08 30.46 -7.74
C HIS A 63 -14.33 31.18 -7.24
N THR A 64 -15.10 30.50 -6.40
CA THR A 64 -16.31 31.06 -5.81
C THR A 64 -15.81 31.83 -4.60
N TYR A 65 -15.78 33.15 -4.69
CA TYR A 65 -15.60 34.02 -3.54
C TYR A 65 -16.96 34.21 -2.87
N PRO A 66 -17.06 34.15 -1.54
CA PRO A 66 -15.99 34.05 -0.54
C PRO A 66 -15.41 32.63 -0.39
N PRO A 67 -14.12 32.49 0.01
CA PRO A 67 -13.55 31.19 0.31
C PRO A 67 -14.43 30.47 1.35
N PRO A 68 -14.65 29.15 1.23
CA PRO A 68 -15.38 28.41 2.24
C PRO A 68 -14.71 28.63 3.59
N PRO A 69 -15.48 28.74 4.69
CA PRO A 69 -14.92 28.91 6.02
C PRO A 69 -13.89 27.81 6.25
N ILE A 70 -12.62 28.21 6.39
CA ILE A 70 -11.54 27.31 6.72
C ILE A 70 -11.78 26.94 8.18
N PHE A 71 -12.15 25.70 8.44
CA PHE A 71 -12.17 25.19 9.81
C PHE A 71 -10.71 25.06 10.24
N GLU A 72 -10.21 26.04 10.99
CA GLU A 72 -8.78 26.22 11.30
C GLU A 72 -8.16 25.03 12.07
N ASP A 73 -8.99 24.15 12.65
CA ASP A 73 -8.56 23.01 13.46
C ASP A 73 -8.66 21.64 12.75
N VAL A 74 -8.99 21.61 11.45
CA VAL A 74 -9.13 20.33 10.73
C VAL A 74 -7.78 19.91 10.15
N ILE A 75 -7.27 18.78 10.62
CA ILE A 75 -6.01 18.19 10.15
C ILE A 75 -6.25 17.61 8.74
N PRO A 76 -5.59 18.16 7.69
CA PRO A 76 -5.86 17.78 6.31
C PRO A 76 -5.45 16.34 6.03
N THR A 77 -6.13 15.72 5.07
CA THR A 77 -5.79 14.38 4.59
C THR A 77 -4.42 14.39 3.92
N PRO A 78 -3.46 13.54 4.30
CA PRO A 78 -2.16 13.53 3.68
C PRO A 78 -2.23 13.07 2.22
N THR A 79 -1.54 13.78 1.33
CA THR A 79 -1.48 13.51 -0.13
C THR A 79 -1.07 12.08 -0.44
N MET A 80 -0.20 11.50 0.39
CA MET A 80 0.14 10.10 0.33
C MET A 80 -0.09 9.45 1.69
N LEU A 81 -1.20 8.72 1.77
CA LEU A 81 -1.43 7.69 2.79
C LEU A 81 -0.43 6.56 2.56
N THR A 82 0.84 6.83 2.87
CA THR A 82 1.89 5.83 2.79
C THR A 82 1.52 4.68 3.71
N ARG A 83 1.91 3.45 3.35
CA ARG A 83 1.64 2.23 4.12
C ARG A 83 2.23 2.24 5.55
N LYS A 84 2.86 3.34 5.96
CA LYS A 84 3.45 3.52 7.28
C LYS A 84 2.34 3.51 8.33
N ILE A 85 2.74 3.03 9.51
CA ILE A 85 1.92 3.03 10.71
C ILE A 85 1.51 4.48 10.99
N ILE A 86 0.23 4.71 11.27
CA ILE A 86 -0.37 6.04 11.53
C ILE A 86 0.43 6.81 12.59
N GLU A 87 1.03 6.08 13.54
CA GLU A 87 1.90 6.59 14.62
C GLU A 87 3.12 7.38 14.14
N HIS A 88 3.57 7.20 12.89
CA HIS A 88 4.71 7.93 12.33
C HIS A 88 4.31 9.13 11.48
N HIS A 89 3.02 9.45 11.43
CA HIS A 89 2.56 10.61 10.67
C HIS A 89 2.72 11.89 11.51
N GLU A 90 3.36 12.91 10.96
CA GLU A 90 3.62 14.18 11.67
C GLU A 90 2.32 14.87 12.12
N ALA A 91 1.25 14.68 11.36
CA ALA A 91 -0.07 15.22 11.66
C ALA A 91 -0.89 14.37 12.66
N TRP A 92 -0.33 13.28 13.19
CA TRP A 92 -1.01 12.44 14.18
C TRP A 92 -0.66 12.93 15.59
N GLU A 93 -1.62 13.59 16.24
CA GLU A 93 -1.40 14.21 17.55
C GLU A 93 -1.69 13.29 18.75
N CYS A 94 -2.36 12.16 18.52
CA CYS A 94 -2.73 11.26 19.61
C CYS A 94 -1.53 10.46 20.12
N GLY A 95 -1.45 10.27 21.45
CA GLY A 95 -0.38 9.47 22.06
C GLY A 95 -0.42 8.01 21.61
N GLU A 96 0.70 7.29 21.73
CA GLU A 96 0.79 5.86 21.37
C GLU A 96 -0.26 5.01 22.10
N ARG A 97 -0.47 5.29 23.40
CA ARG A 97 -1.46 4.59 24.22
C ARG A 97 -2.90 4.82 23.74
N GLU A 98 -3.25 6.06 23.40
CA GLU A 98 -4.58 6.41 22.87
C GLU A 98 -4.79 5.77 21.50
N THR A 99 -3.75 5.80 20.67
CA THR A 99 -3.74 5.16 19.35
C THR A 99 -4.04 3.67 19.45
N ALA A 100 -3.47 2.97 20.42
CA ALA A 100 -3.76 1.56 20.66
C ALA A 100 -5.24 1.31 21.04
N ILE A 101 -5.82 2.19 21.87
CA ILE A 101 -7.23 2.10 22.27
C ILE A 101 -8.15 2.37 21.08
N ILE A 102 -7.87 3.41 20.30
CA ILE A 102 -8.59 3.76 19.08
C ILE A 102 -8.53 2.60 18.09
N LYS A 103 -7.33 2.06 17.81
CA LYS A 103 -7.15 0.90 16.92
C LYS A 103 -7.98 -0.30 17.38
N THR A 104 -7.93 -0.63 18.67
CA THR A 104 -8.69 -1.74 19.23
C THR A 104 -10.20 -1.52 19.06
N THR A 105 -10.68 -0.30 19.32
CA THR A 105 -12.10 0.06 19.16
C THR A 105 -12.53 -0.01 17.70
N VAL A 106 -11.75 0.55 16.78
CA VAL A 106 -12.07 0.51 15.34
C VAL A 106 -12.01 -0.92 14.82
N HIS A 107 -11.07 -1.75 15.29
CA HIS A 107 -11.02 -3.17 14.91
C HIS A 107 -12.28 -3.92 15.33
N THR A 108 -12.77 -3.73 16.56
CA THR A 108 -14.00 -4.39 17.02
C THR A 108 -15.24 -3.92 16.24
N LEU A 109 -15.30 -2.63 15.90
CA LEU A 109 -16.36 -2.10 15.02
C LEU A 109 -16.31 -2.71 13.62
N VAL A 110 -15.12 -2.82 13.02
CA VAL A 110 -14.93 -3.41 11.69
C VAL A 110 -15.35 -4.88 11.69
N GLU A 111 -14.96 -5.65 12.70
CA GLU A 111 -15.35 -7.06 12.82
C GLU A 111 -16.85 -7.27 13.02
N LYS A 112 -17.52 -6.31 13.65
CA LYS A 112 -18.96 -6.37 13.92
C LYS A 112 -19.80 -5.94 12.72
N LEU A 113 -19.36 -4.92 11.98
CA LEU A 113 -20.17 -4.24 10.97
C LEU A 113 -19.76 -4.57 9.53
N LEU A 114 -18.49 -4.90 9.28
CA LEU A 114 -17.99 -5.12 7.92
C LEU A 114 -17.71 -6.59 7.62
N ASP A 115 -17.76 -6.90 6.32
CA ASP A 115 -17.39 -8.21 5.81
C ASP A 115 -15.87 -8.29 5.65
N MET A 116 -15.22 -9.03 6.55
CA MET A 116 -13.77 -9.23 6.57
C MET A 116 -13.22 -9.98 5.34
N THR A 117 -14.09 -10.56 4.50
CA THR A 117 -13.68 -11.27 3.28
C THR A 117 -13.52 -10.35 2.07
N LYS A 118 -14.14 -9.17 2.10
CA LYS A 118 -14.16 -8.22 0.98
C LYS A 118 -13.06 -7.17 1.07
N SER A 119 -12.63 -6.68 -0.09
CA SER A 119 -11.68 -5.56 -0.17
C SER A 119 -12.34 -4.26 0.28
N LEU A 120 -11.55 -3.24 0.66
CA LEU A 120 -12.09 -1.94 1.10
C LEU A 120 -13.01 -1.29 0.05
N SER A 121 -12.71 -1.45 -1.24
CA SER A 121 -13.48 -0.87 -2.35
C SER A 121 -14.82 -1.57 -2.57
N ASP A 122 -14.93 -2.83 -2.14
CA ASP A 122 -16.14 -3.67 -2.31
C ASP A 122 -17.03 -3.66 -1.06
N GLN A 123 -16.67 -2.88 -0.04
CA GLN A 123 -17.47 -2.72 1.17
C GLN A 123 -18.69 -1.83 0.90
N ASP A 124 -19.74 -2.04 1.68
CA ASP A 124 -20.92 -1.18 1.66
C ASP A 124 -20.54 0.22 2.22
N PRO A 125 -20.75 1.30 1.44
CA PRO A 125 -20.45 2.65 1.89
C PRO A 125 -21.28 3.08 3.12
N GLU A 126 -22.51 2.56 3.28
CA GLU A 126 -23.37 2.91 4.43
C GLU A 126 -22.80 2.32 5.73
N LEU A 127 -22.38 1.05 5.71
CA LEU A 127 -21.74 0.39 6.85
C LEU A 127 -20.39 1.02 7.20
N MET A 128 -19.63 1.45 6.19
CA MET A 128 -18.40 2.22 6.38
C MET A 128 -18.67 3.55 7.09
N GLN A 129 -19.70 4.29 6.66
CA GLN A 129 -20.09 5.53 7.29
C GLN A 129 -20.56 5.33 8.73
N GLU A 130 -21.24 4.21 9.02
CA GLU A 130 -21.66 3.84 10.36
C GLU A 130 -20.46 3.53 11.28
N VAL A 131 -19.42 2.84 10.78
CA VAL A 131 -18.17 2.67 11.53
C VAL A 131 -17.53 4.01 11.85
N PHE A 132 -17.47 4.93 10.89
CA PHE A 132 -16.91 6.26 11.12
C PHE A 132 -17.71 7.03 12.17
N ARG A 133 -19.04 6.98 12.10
CA ARG A 133 -19.93 7.62 13.07
C ARG A 133 -19.73 7.06 14.48
N GLN A 134 -19.68 5.73 14.64
CA GLN A 134 -19.48 5.09 15.95
C GLN A 134 -18.07 5.31 16.50
N ALA A 135 -17.05 5.29 15.64
CA ALA A 135 -15.68 5.57 16.03
C ALA A 135 -15.52 7.02 16.52
N ALA A 136 -16.08 7.99 15.78
CA ALA A 136 -16.10 9.40 16.16
C ALA A 136 -16.90 9.66 17.46
N GLN A 137 -17.98 8.91 17.69
CA GLN A 137 -18.75 9.00 18.93
C GLN A 137 -17.95 8.52 20.15
N MET A 138 -17.16 7.44 20.00
CA MET A 138 -16.34 6.91 21.10
C MET A 138 -15.03 7.67 21.32
N HIS A 139 -14.45 8.20 20.24
CA HIS A 139 -13.17 8.91 20.26
C HIS A 139 -13.33 10.26 19.55
N PRO A 140 -13.72 11.32 20.27
CA PRO A 140 -13.93 12.66 19.69
C PRO A 140 -12.69 13.24 19.03
N ASP A 141 -11.50 12.79 19.40
CA ASP A 141 -10.24 13.18 18.75
C ASP A 141 -10.20 12.81 17.26
N LEU A 142 -10.94 11.77 16.85
CA LEU A 142 -11.05 11.40 15.45
C LEU A 142 -11.76 12.47 14.60
N CYS A 143 -12.63 13.29 15.21
CA CYS A 143 -13.34 14.37 14.53
C CYS A 143 -12.42 15.52 14.07
N LYS A 144 -11.20 15.63 14.63
CA LYS A 144 -10.20 16.62 14.22
C LYS A 144 -9.61 16.32 12.84
N TYR A 145 -9.69 15.06 12.41
CA TYR A 145 -9.11 14.63 11.14
C TYR A 145 -10.13 14.78 10.02
N GLU A 146 -9.71 15.43 8.94
CA GLU A 146 -10.56 15.66 7.77
C GLU A 146 -11.15 14.34 7.25
N ASN A 147 -12.47 14.29 7.03
CA ASN A 147 -13.18 13.12 6.51
C ASN A 147 -12.90 11.81 7.28
N ASN A 148 -12.50 11.89 8.56
CA ASN A 148 -12.07 10.73 9.37
C ASN A 148 -10.97 9.89 8.66
N TRP A 149 -10.04 10.54 7.97
CA TRP A 149 -8.99 9.83 7.20
C TRP A 149 -8.20 8.85 8.07
N ALA A 150 -7.98 9.19 9.34
CA ALA A 150 -7.29 8.32 10.30
C ALA A 150 -8.05 7.01 10.55
N THR A 151 -9.36 7.07 10.79
CA THR A 151 -10.20 5.87 10.95
C THR A 151 -10.15 5.02 9.69
N ARG A 152 -10.25 5.64 8.51
CA ARG A 152 -10.14 4.95 7.22
C ARG A 152 -8.80 4.20 7.08
N CYS A 153 -7.69 4.78 7.54
CA CYS A 153 -6.39 4.10 7.55
C CYS A 153 -6.42 2.83 8.41
N ILE A 154 -6.97 2.92 9.61
CA ILE A 154 -7.05 1.80 10.55
C ILE A 154 -7.90 0.67 9.95
N VAL A 155 -9.07 1.02 9.38
CA VAL A 155 -9.96 0.06 8.70
C VAL A 155 -9.22 -0.61 7.54
N GLN A 156 -8.56 0.18 6.68
CA GLN A 156 -7.82 -0.34 5.54
C GLN A 156 -6.68 -1.27 5.95
N ALA A 157 -5.92 -0.89 6.98
CA ALA A 157 -4.85 -1.72 7.53
C ALA A 157 -5.39 -3.05 8.07
N ARG A 158 -6.54 -3.01 8.78
CA ARG A 158 -7.20 -4.19 9.34
C ARG A 158 -7.69 -5.14 8.26
N LEU A 159 -8.44 -4.66 7.26
CA LEU A 159 -8.94 -5.49 6.17
C LEU A 159 -7.79 -6.11 5.37
N LYS A 160 -6.73 -5.35 5.11
CA LYS A 160 -5.53 -5.84 4.42
C LYS A 160 -4.79 -6.92 5.22
N ALA A 161 -4.66 -6.75 6.53
CA ALA A 161 -4.05 -7.75 7.40
C ALA A 161 -4.81 -9.07 7.32
N THR A 162 -6.14 -9.02 7.32
CA THR A 162 -6.98 -10.23 7.22
C THR A 162 -6.84 -10.92 5.86
N SER A 163 -6.88 -10.16 4.76
CA SER A 163 -6.61 -10.70 3.42
C SER A 163 -5.24 -11.36 3.32
N SER A 164 -4.21 -10.71 3.86
CA SER A 164 -2.84 -11.24 3.86
C SER A 164 -2.70 -12.48 4.75
N ASN A 165 -3.42 -12.53 5.87
CA ASN A 165 -3.42 -13.70 6.75
C ASN A 165 -4.15 -14.88 6.11
N ALA A 166 -5.25 -14.64 5.38
CA ALA A 166 -5.95 -15.67 4.65
C ALA A 166 -5.07 -16.30 3.55
N SER A 167 -4.40 -15.47 2.73
CA SER A 167 -3.49 -15.97 1.69
C SER A 167 -2.26 -16.66 2.28
N ASN A 168 -1.67 -16.12 3.34
CA ASN A 168 -0.55 -16.74 4.03
C ASN A 168 -0.92 -18.07 4.69
N LYS A 169 -2.15 -18.23 5.20
CA LYS A 169 -2.63 -19.50 5.76
C LYS A 169 -2.68 -20.58 4.67
N VAL A 170 -3.26 -20.26 3.52
CA VAL A 170 -3.32 -21.16 2.35
C VAL A 170 -1.90 -21.52 1.87
N ALA A 171 -1.01 -20.54 1.75
CA ALA A 171 0.37 -20.79 1.35
C ALA A 171 1.10 -21.71 2.34
N LYS A 172 0.92 -21.51 3.65
CA LYS A 172 1.50 -22.38 4.69
C LYS A 172 0.97 -23.81 4.62
N GLU A 173 -0.32 -23.98 4.36
CA GLU A 173 -0.96 -25.29 4.22
C GLU A 173 -0.43 -26.05 2.99
N VAL A 174 -0.35 -25.39 1.84
CA VAL A 174 0.24 -25.96 0.61
C VAL A 174 1.69 -26.37 0.82
N VAL A 175 2.50 -25.52 1.47
CA VAL A 175 3.90 -25.86 1.79
C VAL A 175 3.99 -27.06 2.73
N ALA A 176 3.12 -27.14 3.75
CA ALA A 176 3.08 -28.28 4.66
C ALA A 176 2.75 -29.59 3.92
N ASP A 177 1.78 -29.57 2.99
CA ASP A 177 1.40 -30.73 2.19
C ASP A 177 2.53 -31.19 1.27
N VAL A 178 3.23 -30.27 0.61
CA VAL A 178 4.39 -30.59 -0.23
C VAL A 178 5.51 -31.26 0.59
N ILE A 179 5.77 -30.77 1.81
CA ILE A 179 6.74 -31.39 2.72
C ILE A 179 6.30 -32.81 3.11
N GLN A 180 5.02 -33.04 3.37
CA GLN A 180 4.50 -34.37 3.69
C GLN A 180 4.60 -35.34 2.51
N ILE A 181 4.30 -34.88 1.29
CA ILE A 181 4.48 -35.67 0.06
C ILE A 181 5.95 -36.07 -0.11
N GLY A 182 6.88 -35.13 0.06
CA GLY A 182 8.32 -35.40 -0.01
C GLY A 182 8.82 -36.40 1.03
N ARG A 183 8.26 -36.40 2.25
CA ARG A 183 8.56 -37.40 3.29
C ARG A 183 8.05 -38.78 2.92
N ARG A 184 6.83 -38.88 2.39
CA ARG A 184 6.22 -40.15 1.96
C ARG A 184 6.95 -40.79 0.79
N THR A 185 7.42 -40.00 -0.18
CA THR A 185 8.16 -40.53 -1.33
C THR A 185 9.54 -41.07 -0.94
N ARG A 186 10.30 -40.36 -0.09
CA ARG A 186 11.59 -40.85 0.42
C ARG A 186 11.47 -42.15 1.22
N ALA A 187 10.41 -42.30 2.03
CA ALA A 187 10.19 -43.52 2.80
C ALA A 187 9.91 -44.76 1.93
N LYS A 188 9.39 -44.58 0.70
CA LYS A 188 9.16 -45.68 -0.24
C LYS A 188 10.44 -46.12 -0.96
N VAL A 189 11.32 -45.16 -1.30
CA VAL A 189 12.60 -45.46 -1.98
C VAL A 189 13.51 -46.31 -1.10
N ASN A 190 13.52 -46.08 0.22
CA ASN A 190 14.41 -46.78 1.14
C ASN A 190 13.97 -48.23 1.49
N LYS A 191 12.89 -48.73 0.90
CA LYS A 191 12.37 -50.10 1.10
C LYS A 191 12.62 -51.03 -0.08
N GLN A 192 13.25 -50.55 -1.15
CA GLN A 192 13.75 -51.36 -2.27
C GLN A 192 15.24 -51.60 -2.09
#